data_AF-A0A0P9JZ90-F1
#
_entry.id   AF-A0A0P9JZ90-F1
#
_cell.length_a   1.000
_cell.length_b   1.000
_cell.length_c   1.000
_cell.angle_alpha   90.00
_cell.angle_beta   90.00
_cell.angle_gamma   90.00
#
_symmetry.space_group_name_H-M   'P 1'
#
loop_
_entity.id
_entity.type
_entity.pdbx_description
1 polymer ?
#
loop_
_entity_poly.entity_id
_entity_poly.type
_entity_poly.pdbx_seq_one_letter_code
_entity_poly.pdbx_strand_id
1 'polypeptide(L)' 'MASVLVGQFHARDAEGRVYPVHEFQESQPDEAQDGQPVITYRLAIGDRVKHLGGEDFQLVQSGVKITRTPT' A
#
# COMPACT_ATOMS: atom_id res chain seq x y z
N MET A 1 -5.23 -11.21 14.02
CA MET A 1 -5.37 -10.01 13.18
C MET A 1 -5.78 -10.46 11.79
N ALA A 2 -6.91 -9.97 11.27
CA ALA A 2 -7.37 -10.30 9.92
C ALA A 2 -7.08 -9.11 8.99
N SER A 3 -6.45 -9.36 7.85
CA SER A 3 -6.22 -8.38 6.80
C SER A 3 -7.21 -8.61 5.66
N VAL A 4 -7.99 -7.59 5.31
CA VAL A 4 -8.95 -7.65 4.20
C VAL A 4 -8.41 -6.82 3.05
N LEU A 5 -8.37 -7.40 1.85
CA LEU A 5 -8.06 -6.66 0.63
C LEU A 5 -9.23 -5.71 0.31
N VAL A 6 -9.00 -4.40 0.33
CA VAL A 6 -10.04 -3.37 0.16
C VAL A 6 -9.87 -2.54 -1.10
N GLY A 7 -8.68 -2.54 -1.71
CA GLY A 7 -8.40 -1.75 -2.90
C GLY A 7 -7.28 -2.34 -3.74
N GLN A 8 -7.28 -1.98 -5.01
CA GLN A 8 -6.23 -2.35 -5.96
C GLN A 8 -5.98 -1.18 -6.90
N PHE A 9 -4.72 -0.92 -7.24
CA PHE A 9 -4.35 0.12 -8.18
C PHE A 9 -3.01 -0.18 -8.83
N HIS A 10 -2.69 0.58 -9.88
CA HIS A 10 -1.37 0.59 -10.48
C HIS A 10 -0.60 1.81 -10.02
N ALA A 11 0.70 1.65 -9.78
CA ALA A 11 1.63 2.74 -9.56
C ALA A 11 2.81 2.63 -10.53
N ARG A 12 3.47 3.74 -10.83
CA ARG A 12 4.61 3.78 -11.75
C ARG A 12 5.80 4.49 -11.14
N ASP A 13 7.01 4.00 -11.40
CA ASP A 13 8.23 4.76 -11.09
C ASP A 13 8.58 5.74 -12.21
N ALA A 14 9.67 6.49 -12.00
CA ALA A 14 10.23 7.43 -12.96
C ALA A 14 10.69 6.75 -14.26
N GLU A 15 11.04 5.46 -14.22
CA GLU A 15 11.41 4.67 -15.39
C GLU A 15 10.19 4.14 -16.16
N GLY A 16 8.97 4.40 -15.68
CA GLY A 16 7.72 3.98 -16.31
C GLY A 16 7.34 2.51 -16.04
N ARG A 17 8.05 1.82 -15.15
CA ARG A 17 7.70 0.45 -14.74
C ARG A 17 6.41 0.49 -13.93
N VAL A 18 5.49 -0.44 -14.20
CA VAL A 18 4.19 -0.51 -13.54
C VAL A 18 4.21 -1.55 -12.43
N TYR A 19 3.72 -1.15 -11.26
CA TYR A 19 3.62 -1.97 -10.06
C TYR A 19 2.15 -2.08 -9.66
N PRO A 20 1.56 -3.28 -9.71
CA PRO A 20 0.23 -3.51 -9.14
C PRO A 20 0.33 -3.51 -7.62
N VAL A 21 -0.46 -2.66 -6.97
CA VAL A 21 -0.49 -2.48 -5.51
C VAL A 21 -1.87 -2.87 -4.99
N HIS A 22 -1.86 -3.60 -3.88
CA HIS A 22 -3.02 -4.00 -3.10
C HIS A 22 -3.06 -3.18 -1.81
N GLU A 23 -4.23 -2.65 -1.51
CA GLU A 23 -4.57 -1.96 -0.28
C GLU A 23 -5.27 -2.94 0.66
N PHE A 24 -4.72 -3.10 1.86
CA PHE A 24 -5.25 -3.97 2.88
C PHE A 24 -5.70 -3.15 4.08
N GLN A 25 -6.90 -3.44 4.55
CA GLN A 25 -7.41 -2.95 5.82
C GLN A 25 -7.22 -4.03 6.88
N GLU A 26 -6.42 -3.74 7.90
CA GLU A 26 -6.21 -4.64 9.03
C GLU A 26 -7.19 -4.30 10.16
N SER A 27 -8.00 -5.28 10.54
CA SER A 27 -8.85 -5.17 11.73
C SER A 27 -7.99 -5.45 12.96
N GLN A 28 -7.72 -4.42 13.76
CA GLN A 28 -7.06 -4.56 15.05
C GLN A 28 -8.05 -5.20 16.05
N PRO A 29 -7.76 -6.38 16.63
CA PRO A 29 -8.53 -6.93 17.72
C PRO A 29 -8.09 -6.23 19.02
N ASP A 30 -8.76 -5.12 19.30
CA ASP A 30 -8.98 -4.51 20.62
C ASP A 30 -7.84 -3.81 21.41
N GLU A 31 -8.31 -2.79 22.15
CA GLU A 31 -7.82 -2.20 23.42
C GLU A 31 -6.75 -1.10 23.51
N ALA A 32 -6.10 -0.64 22.44
CA ALA A 32 -5.26 0.58 22.57
C ALA A 32 -5.24 1.45 21.32
N GLN A 33 -5.86 2.63 21.44
CA GLN A 33 -5.90 3.75 20.50
C GLN A 33 -6.96 3.63 19.37
N ASP A 34 -8.12 4.23 19.66
CA ASP A 34 -9.09 4.79 18.69
C ASP A 34 -9.78 3.88 17.68
N GLY A 35 -9.60 2.56 17.69
CA GLY A 35 -10.42 1.63 16.88
C GLY A 35 -10.40 1.90 15.36
N GLN A 36 -9.47 2.73 14.89
CA GLN A 36 -9.38 3.09 13.48
C GLN A 36 -8.69 1.96 12.71
N PRO A 37 -9.24 1.55 11.57
CA PRO A 37 -8.62 0.53 10.74
C PRO A 37 -7.22 0.94 10.29
N VAL A 38 -6.25 0.03 10.38
CA VAL A 38 -4.90 0.27 9.88
C VAL A 38 -4.86 -0.08 8.40
N ILE A 39 -4.58 0.90 7.54
CA ILE A 39 -4.39 0.68 6.11
C ILE A 39 -2.93 0.37 5.82
N THR A 40 -2.69 -0.72 5.10
CA THR A 40 -1.36 -1.13 4.64
C THR A 40 -1.36 -1.37 3.14
N TYR A 41 -0.20 -1.21 2.50
CA TYR A 41 -0.04 -1.36 1.06
C TYR A 41 1.04 -2.40 0.75
N ARG A 42 0.75 -3.29 -0.19
CA ARG A 42 1.71 -4.31 -0.67
C ARG A 42 1.61 -4.44 -2.17
N LEU A 43 2.71 -4.76 -2.84
CA LEU A 43 2.63 -5.19 -4.24
C LEU A 43 1.80 -6.46 -4.34
N ALA A 44 1.15 -6.69 -5.48
CA ALA A 44 0.40 -7.92 -5.73
C ALA A 44 1.27 -9.18 -5.58
N ILE A 45 2.59 -9.05 -5.82
CA ILE A 45 3.59 -10.10 -5.63
C ILE A 45 3.99 -10.33 -4.16
N GLY A 46 3.51 -9.49 -3.23
CA GLY A 46 3.70 -9.62 -1.79
C GLY A 46 4.71 -8.65 -1.16
N ASP A 47 5.48 -7.92 -1.96
CA ASP A 47 6.47 -6.97 -1.45
C ASP A 47 5.82 -5.80 -0.72
N ARG A 48 6.49 -5.29 0.31
CA ARG A 48 5.96 -4.19 1.13
C ARG A 48 6.10 -2.85 0.43
N VAL A 49 5.06 -2.04 0.56
CA VAL A 49 5.01 -0.67 0.05
C VAL A 49 4.73 0.29 1.20
N LYS A 50 5.49 1.38 1.26
CA LYS A 50 5.28 2.48 2.20
C LYS A 50 4.52 3.58 1.50
N HIS A 51 3.41 4.03 2.09
CA HIS A 51 2.73 5.24 1.63
C HIS A 51 3.49 6.48 2.10
N LEU A 52 3.83 7.36 1.17
CA LEU A 52 4.54 8.62 1.46
C LEU A 52 3.58 9.80 1.60
N GLY A 53 2.32 9.64 1.17
CA GLY A 53 1.27 10.66 1.20
C GLY A 53 0.67 10.91 -0.18
N GLY A 54 -0.62 11.27 -0.24
CA GLY A 54 -1.33 11.46 -1.50
C GLY A 54 -1.25 10.21 -2.38
N GLU A 55 -0.75 10.38 -3.60
CA GLU A 55 -0.58 9.31 -4.59
C GLU A 55 0.85 8.72 -4.61
N ASP A 56 1.74 9.15 -3.70
CA ASP A 56 3.13 8.73 -3.68
C ASP A 56 3.40 7.58 -2.72
N PHE A 57 4.16 6.61 -3.20
CA PHE A 57 4.53 5.40 -2.47
C PHE A 57 6.02 5.09 -2.68
N GLN A 58 6.54 4.20 -1.83
CA GLN A 58 7.91 3.73 -1.90
C GLN A 58 7.98 2.22 -1.71
N LEU A 59 8.71 1.54 -2.58
CA LEU A 59 9.07 0.14 -2.39
C LEU A 59 10.03 0.03 -1.21
N VAL A 60 9.65 -0.71 -0.18
CA VAL A 60 10.45 -0.79 1.06
C VAL A 60 11.80 -1.46 0.83
N GLN A 61 11.85 -2.46 -0.05
CA GLN A 61 13.06 -3.24 -0.30
C GLN A 61 14.11 -2.49 -1.14
N SER A 62 13.68 -1.65 -2.08
CA SER A 62 14.58 -0.99 -3.05
C SER A 62 14.67 0.52 -2.87
N GLY A 63 13.78 1.12 -2.07
CA GLY A 63 13.69 2.57 -1.90
C GLY A 63 13.13 3.33 -3.11
N VAL A 64 12.74 2.62 -4.18
CA VAL A 64 12.19 3.21 -5.40
C VAL A 64 10.86 3.88 -5.11
N LYS A 65 10.70 5.12 -5.58
CA LYS A 65 9.44 5.86 -5.49
C LYS A 65 8.54 5.49 -6.65
N ILE A 66 7.28 5.23 -6.36
CA ILE A 66 6.24 4.92 -7.34
C ILE A 66 5.03 5.82 -7.04
N THR A 67 4.39 6.32 -8.09
CA THR A 67 3.21 7.18 -7.98
C THR A 67 2.00 6.44 -8.54
N ARG A 68 0.90 6.39 -7.78
CA ARG A 68 -0.35 5.78 -8.21
C ARG A 68 -0.84 6.48 -9.47
N THR A 69 -1.17 5.68 -10.47
CA THR A 69 -1.75 6.15 -11.71
C THR A 69 -3.26 6.04 -11.62
N PRO A 70 -4.02 7.11 -11.92
CA PRO A 70 -5.45 6.99 -12.10
C PRO A 70 -5.73 6.03 -13.27
N THR A 71 -6.48 4.98 -12.98
CA THR A 71 -6.98 4.01 -13.96
C THR A 71 -8.30 4.48 -14.56
#